data_AF-A0A9D8XV32-F1
#
_entry.id   AF-A0A9D8XV32-F1
#
_cell.length_a   1.000
_cell.length_b   1.000
_cell.length_c   1.000
_cell.angle_alpha   90.00
_cell.angle_beta   90.00
_cell.angle_gamma   90.00
#
_symmetry.space_group_name_H-M   'P 1'
#
loop_
_entity.id
_entity.type
_entity.pdbx_description
1 polymer ?
#
loop_
_entity_poly.entity_id
_entity_poly.type
_entity_poly.pdbx_seq_one_letter_code
_entity_poly.pdbx_strand_id
1 'polypeptide(L)'
;MRKFCSLFIIISLHLNSFAQISNDSLLSLFQTKEKFEVFESLRQLYLDYEMIRKDERLKPYFIECLNLDEYYKRNLKNARENIESRNLDMDICFNILNKRKIYNRDSILLNPELYKIYRDSTIEILMKKEMHYFKDKIPFGSVWIHSQLKYPESYDFVKKEWIKDGRPISGSLFQALLRLNDAEALEIFDSQIDKFVKSNGDDQLLMEQISRNMRITNSHILVKALDLLSVSRPKPITDNYSEPFGCFVARYLIEVADPDFNLSERDCGTIKKERKRIAKIVKKKAETLKAEENLWMQNIKYIDSKNIIYFKF
;
A
#
# COMPACT_ATOMS: atom_id res chain seq x y z
N MET A 1 9.98 -16.99 -19.52
CA MET A 1 8.66 -17.33 -18.94
C MET A 1 8.66 -18.59 -18.02
N ARG A 2 9.76 -18.92 -17.31
CA ARG A 2 9.85 -20.14 -16.47
C ARG A 2 10.38 -19.95 -15.02
N LYS A 3 10.60 -18.73 -14.54
CA LYS A 3 11.09 -18.49 -13.16
C LYS A 3 10.04 -18.03 -12.15
N PHE A 4 8.87 -17.55 -12.60
CA PHE A 4 7.79 -17.10 -11.72
C PHE A 4 6.95 -18.25 -11.12
N CYS A 5 6.90 -19.42 -11.76
CA CYS A 5 6.06 -20.53 -11.27
C CYS A 5 6.66 -21.26 -10.05
N SER A 6 7.97 -21.29 -9.86
CA SER A 6 8.58 -22.13 -8.80
C SER A 6 8.43 -21.53 -7.40
N LEU A 7 8.48 -20.21 -7.24
CA LEU A 7 8.21 -19.56 -5.95
C LEU A 7 6.73 -19.68 -5.56
N PHE A 8 5.82 -19.49 -6.53
CA PHE A 8 4.39 -19.67 -6.32
C PHE A 8 4.04 -21.12 -5.94
N ILE A 9 4.64 -22.12 -6.59
CA ILE A 9 4.40 -23.53 -6.29
C ILE A 9 4.98 -23.93 -4.92
N ILE A 10 6.15 -23.44 -4.53
CA ILE A 10 6.74 -23.74 -3.21
C ILE A 10 5.92 -23.08 -2.08
N ILE A 11 5.43 -21.85 -2.31
CA ILE A 11 4.57 -21.14 -1.36
C ILE A 11 3.16 -21.78 -1.32
N SER A 12 2.55 -22.10 -2.48
CA SER A 12 1.23 -22.75 -2.56
C SER A 12 1.22 -24.19 -2.03
N LEU A 13 2.30 -24.96 -2.17
CA LEU A 13 2.39 -26.31 -1.59
C LEU A 13 2.50 -26.33 -0.06
N HIS A 14 2.78 -25.18 0.58
CA HIS A 14 2.72 -25.01 2.03
C HIS A 14 1.41 -24.34 2.53
N LEU A 15 0.50 -23.95 1.63
CA LEU A 15 -0.63 -23.05 1.95
C LEU A 15 -2.04 -23.67 1.82
N ASN A 16 -2.16 -24.99 1.72
CA ASN A 16 -3.47 -25.63 1.92
C ASN A 16 -3.89 -25.70 3.40
N SER A 17 -3.08 -25.13 4.29
CA SER A 17 -3.49 -24.73 5.63
C SER A 17 -3.02 -23.29 5.86
N PHE A 18 -3.67 -22.59 6.78
CA PHE A 18 -3.32 -21.25 7.26
C PHE A 18 -1.96 -21.24 8.00
N ALA A 19 -0.92 -21.84 7.44
CA ALA A 19 0.40 -21.98 8.03
C ALA A 19 1.15 -20.65 7.91
N GLN A 20 1.32 -20.02 9.06
CA GLN A 20 2.15 -18.83 9.24
C GLN A 20 3.60 -19.17 8.89
N ILE A 21 4.25 -18.38 8.03
CA ILE A 21 5.67 -18.58 7.71
C ILE A 21 6.53 -18.27 8.94
N SER A 22 7.44 -19.19 9.29
CA SER A 22 8.39 -18.95 10.39
C SER A 22 9.44 -17.90 9.99
N ASN A 23 10.02 -17.20 10.96
CA ASN A 23 11.10 -16.25 10.70
C ASN A 23 12.32 -16.89 10.02
N ASP A 24 12.69 -18.13 10.39
CA ASP A 24 13.83 -18.82 9.78
C ASP A 24 13.54 -19.20 8.32
N SER A 25 12.30 -19.61 8.02
CA SER A 25 11.86 -19.85 6.64
C SER A 25 11.88 -18.56 5.82
N LEU A 26 11.42 -17.45 6.41
CA LEU A 26 11.44 -16.14 5.77
C LEU A 26 12.87 -15.64 5.52
N LEU A 27 13.76 -15.82 6.49
CA LEU A 27 15.18 -15.48 6.37
C LEU A 27 15.85 -16.30 5.28
N SER A 28 15.58 -17.61 5.24
CA SER A 28 16.07 -18.50 4.18
C SER A 28 15.58 -18.05 2.79
N LEU A 29 14.34 -17.59 2.65
CA LEU A 29 13.85 -17.02 1.39
C LEU A 29 14.64 -15.78 0.98
N PHE A 30 14.86 -14.83 1.89
CA PHE A 30 15.65 -13.64 1.62
C PHE A 30 17.13 -13.94 1.30
N GLN A 31 17.69 -15.00 1.87
CA GLN A 31 19.07 -15.44 1.60
C GLN A 31 19.21 -16.18 0.26
N THR A 32 18.15 -16.82 -0.22
CA THR A 32 18.21 -17.69 -1.40
C THR A 32 17.56 -17.08 -2.65
N LYS A 33 16.80 -15.99 -2.51
CA LYS A 33 16.05 -15.36 -3.60
C LYS A 33 16.26 -13.86 -3.64
N GLU A 34 15.87 -13.27 -4.76
CA GLU A 34 15.93 -11.82 -4.93
C GLU A 34 14.94 -11.15 -3.95
N LYS A 35 15.42 -10.20 -3.15
CA LYS A 35 14.67 -9.64 -2.01
C LYS A 35 13.33 -9.03 -2.38
N PHE A 36 13.26 -8.34 -3.51
CA PHE A 36 12.00 -7.73 -3.94
C PHE A 36 11.02 -8.77 -4.50
N GLU A 37 11.48 -9.89 -5.07
CA GLU A 37 10.62 -11.04 -5.42
C GLU A 37 10.02 -11.70 -4.17
N VAL A 38 10.83 -11.88 -3.13
CA VAL A 38 10.36 -12.37 -1.82
C VAL A 38 9.28 -11.41 -1.30
N PHE A 39 9.60 -10.13 -1.27
CA PHE A 39 8.72 -9.07 -0.80
C PHE A 39 7.36 -9.03 -1.52
N GLU A 40 7.36 -9.13 -2.86
CA GLU A 40 6.14 -9.17 -3.67
C GLU A 40 5.25 -10.37 -3.32
N SER A 41 5.87 -11.50 -3.00
CA SER A 41 5.18 -12.74 -2.62
C SER A 41 4.59 -12.67 -1.22
N LEU A 42 5.22 -11.92 -0.30
CA LEU A 42 4.73 -11.72 1.06
C LEU A 42 3.37 -10.99 1.12
N ARG A 43 3.03 -10.18 0.11
CA ARG A 43 1.77 -9.41 0.08
C ARG A 43 0.52 -10.27 0.15
N GLN A 44 0.61 -11.54 -0.21
CA GLN A 44 -0.52 -12.47 -0.24
C GLN A 44 -0.56 -13.39 1.00
N LEU A 45 0.39 -13.24 1.92
CA LEU A 45 0.54 -14.11 3.08
C LEU A 45 0.05 -13.44 4.36
N TYR A 46 -0.45 -14.27 5.28
CA TYR A 46 -0.66 -13.86 6.65
C TYR A 46 0.68 -13.94 7.41
N LEU A 47 1.15 -12.80 7.92
CA LEU A 47 2.46 -12.67 8.56
C LEU A 47 2.33 -12.25 10.03
N ASP A 48 3.20 -12.80 10.88
CA ASP A 48 3.42 -12.24 12.22
C ASP A 48 4.29 -10.98 12.15
N TYR A 49 3.69 -9.83 11.91
CA TYR A 49 4.47 -8.59 11.83
C TYR A 49 5.18 -8.24 13.14
N GLU A 50 4.67 -8.67 14.30
CA GLU A 50 5.31 -8.41 15.58
C GLU A 50 6.57 -9.26 15.75
N MET A 51 6.48 -10.56 15.48
CA MET A 51 7.62 -11.47 15.56
C MET A 51 8.68 -11.14 14.51
N ILE A 52 8.27 -10.80 13.28
CA ILE A 52 9.19 -10.39 12.21
C ILE A 52 9.93 -9.11 12.58
N ARG A 53 9.22 -8.12 13.15
CA ARG A 53 9.81 -6.84 13.57
C ARG A 53 10.91 -7.01 14.62
N LYS A 54 10.76 -7.97 15.54
CA LYS A 54 11.74 -8.23 16.62
C LYS A 54 12.96 -9.02 16.15
N ASP A 55 12.96 -9.53 14.91
CA ASP A 55 14.06 -10.32 14.37
C ASP A 55 15.06 -9.45 13.62
N GLU A 56 16.14 -9.10 14.32
CA GLU A 56 17.22 -8.26 13.80
C GLU A 56 17.91 -8.86 12.55
N ARG A 57 17.79 -10.18 12.31
CA ARG A 57 18.35 -10.82 11.11
C ARG A 57 17.55 -10.47 9.86
N LEU A 58 16.25 -10.20 10.00
CA LEU A 58 15.33 -9.91 8.90
C LEU A 58 15.27 -8.41 8.57
N LYS A 59 15.48 -7.55 9.57
CA LYS A 59 15.38 -6.09 9.41
C LYS A 59 16.15 -5.54 8.19
N PRO A 60 17.42 -5.90 7.93
CA PRO A 60 18.16 -5.35 6.79
C PRO A 60 17.47 -5.58 5.44
N TYR A 61 16.92 -6.78 5.22
CA TYR A 61 16.23 -7.14 3.97
C TYR A 61 14.96 -6.32 3.74
N PHE A 62 14.21 -6.06 4.81
CA PHE A 62 13.05 -5.17 4.73
C PHE A 62 13.53 -3.74 4.45
N ILE A 63 14.45 -3.17 5.23
CA ILE A 63 14.90 -1.78 5.04
C ILE A 63 15.39 -1.51 3.61
N GLU A 64 16.11 -2.45 3.00
CA GLU A 64 16.51 -2.35 1.59
C GLU A 64 15.33 -2.23 0.61
N CYS A 65 14.16 -2.78 0.93
CA CYS A 65 12.96 -2.64 0.09
C CYS A 65 12.40 -1.21 0.04
N LEU A 66 12.84 -0.30 0.92
CA LEU A 66 12.54 1.13 0.84
C LEU A 66 13.56 1.90 0.01
N ASN A 67 14.69 1.29 -0.38
CA ASN A 67 15.67 1.96 -1.22
C ASN A 67 15.13 2.18 -2.63
N LEU A 68 14.73 3.43 -2.93
CA LEU A 68 14.14 3.81 -4.21
C LEU A 68 15.08 3.59 -5.39
N ASP A 69 16.39 3.81 -5.20
CA ASP A 69 17.36 3.63 -6.29
C ASP A 69 17.49 2.16 -6.68
N GLU A 70 17.55 1.27 -5.69
CA GLU A 70 17.60 -0.17 -5.95
C GLU A 70 16.31 -0.69 -6.56
N TYR A 71 15.16 -0.23 -6.04
CA TYR A 71 13.85 -0.57 -6.59
C TYR A 71 13.71 -0.12 -8.04
N TYR A 72 14.11 1.13 -8.33
CA TYR A 72 14.09 1.70 -9.68
C TYR A 72 15.01 0.91 -10.62
N LYS A 73 16.25 0.61 -10.20
CA LYS A 73 17.20 -0.19 -10.98
C LYS A 73 16.63 -1.58 -11.31
N ARG A 74 16.02 -2.26 -10.33
CA ARG A 74 15.37 -3.57 -10.55
C ARG A 74 14.22 -3.46 -11.55
N ASN A 75 13.32 -2.51 -11.38
CA ASN A 75 12.17 -2.35 -12.26
C ASN A 75 12.57 -2.02 -13.69
N LEU A 76 13.57 -1.16 -13.89
CA LEU A 76 14.09 -0.89 -15.23
C LEU A 76 14.72 -2.13 -15.86
N LYS A 77 15.48 -2.91 -15.10
CA LYS A 77 16.04 -4.17 -15.58
C LYS A 77 14.93 -5.12 -16.02
N ASN A 78 13.93 -5.34 -15.16
CA ASN A 78 12.78 -6.20 -15.46
C ASN A 78 11.97 -5.69 -16.66
N ALA A 79 11.77 -4.37 -16.77
CA ALA A 79 11.09 -3.76 -17.89
C ALA A 79 11.86 -3.99 -19.20
N ARG A 80 13.19 -3.80 -19.19
CA ARG A 80 14.05 -4.08 -20.34
C ARG A 80 13.98 -5.55 -20.74
N GLU A 81 14.17 -6.48 -19.80
CA GLU A 81 14.08 -7.92 -20.05
C GLU A 81 12.70 -8.30 -20.64
N ASN A 82 11.62 -7.71 -20.11
CA ASN A 82 10.27 -7.93 -20.62
C ASN A 82 10.07 -7.35 -22.03
N ILE A 83 10.63 -6.19 -22.34
CA ILE A 83 10.55 -5.57 -23.67
C ILE A 83 11.39 -6.36 -24.68
N GLU A 84 12.58 -6.79 -24.31
CA GLU A 84 13.50 -7.56 -25.15
C GLU A 84 13.00 -8.98 -25.41
N SER A 85 12.35 -9.61 -24.42
CA SER A 85 11.78 -10.95 -24.56
C SER A 85 10.41 -10.97 -25.24
N ARG A 86 9.74 -9.82 -25.38
CA ARG A 86 8.62 -9.72 -26.30
C ARG A 86 9.15 -9.99 -27.70
N ASN A 87 8.45 -10.88 -28.41
CA ASN A 87 8.45 -10.79 -29.87
C ASN A 87 7.74 -9.47 -30.16
N LEU A 88 8.51 -8.37 -30.18
CA LEU A 88 8.01 -7.05 -30.51
C LEU A 88 7.49 -7.18 -31.92
N ASP A 89 6.18 -7.36 -32.02
CA ASP A 89 5.52 -7.59 -33.28
C ASP A 89 5.89 -6.44 -34.19
N MET A 90 6.11 -6.77 -35.45
CA MET A 90 6.69 -5.84 -36.40
C MET A 90 5.92 -4.52 -36.47
N ASP A 91 4.62 -4.56 -36.21
CA ASP A 91 3.74 -3.39 -36.17
C ASP A 91 4.07 -2.39 -35.03
N ILE A 92 4.67 -2.83 -33.92
CA ILE A 92 5.17 -1.93 -32.86
C ILE A 92 6.41 -1.18 -33.34
N CYS A 93 7.34 -1.88 -34.01
CA CYS A 93 8.51 -1.28 -34.65
C CYS A 93 8.08 -0.33 -35.79
N PHE A 94 7.08 -0.73 -36.59
CA PHE A 94 6.54 0.08 -37.69
C PHE A 94 5.74 1.30 -37.23
N ASN A 95 5.04 1.24 -36.10
CA ASN A 95 4.39 2.41 -35.51
C ASN A 95 5.39 3.53 -35.15
N ILE A 96 6.65 3.19 -34.86
CA ILE A 96 7.72 4.16 -34.63
C ILE A 96 8.32 4.65 -35.97
N LEU A 97 8.44 3.77 -36.97
CA LEU A 97 8.88 4.11 -38.34
C LEU A 97 7.92 5.07 -39.04
N ASN A 98 6.61 4.82 -38.93
CA ASN A 98 5.54 5.68 -39.45
C ASN A 98 5.58 7.07 -38.80
N LYS A 99 5.83 7.15 -37.48
CA LYS A 99 6.03 8.44 -36.78
C LYS A 99 7.27 9.20 -37.25
N ARG A 100 8.26 8.50 -37.82
CA ARG A 100 9.49 9.09 -38.40
C ARG A 100 9.43 9.26 -39.93
N LYS A 101 8.27 9.01 -40.57
CA LYS A 101 8.07 9.12 -42.02
C LYS A 101 9.03 8.26 -42.85
N ILE A 102 9.32 7.04 -42.39
CA ILE A 102 10.18 6.09 -43.10
C ILE A 102 9.29 5.11 -43.86
N TYR A 103 9.24 5.25 -45.20
CA TYR A 103 8.24 4.59 -46.04
C TYR A 103 8.68 3.25 -46.67
N ASN A 104 9.98 2.90 -46.60
CA ASN A 104 10.51 1.64 -47.18
C ASN A 104 10.45 0.48 -46.19
N ARG A 105 9.23 0.03 -45.89
CA ARG A 105 8.95 -1.13 -45.04
C ARG A 105 9.68 -2.38 -45.52
N ASP A 106 9.54 -2.70 -46.80
CA ASP A 106 10.03 -3.96 -47.37
C ASP A 106 11.55 -4.08 -47.35
N SER A 107 12.29 -2.99 -47.57
CA SER A 107 13.75 -2.98 -47.51
C SER A 107 14.31 -3.23 -46.10
N ILE A 108 13.56 -2.83 -45.07
CA ILE A 108 13.93 -3.08 -43.67
C ILE A 108 13.66 -4.54 -43.30
N LEU A 109 12.59 -5.13 -43.83
CA LEU A 109 12.25 -6.54 -43.61
C LEU A 109 13.24 -7.51 -44.23
N LEU A 110 13.74 -7.15 -45.41
CA LEU A 110 14.68 -7.96 -46.16
C LEU A 110 16.12 -7.81 -45.66
N ASN A 111 16.39 -6.90 -44.71
CA ASN A 111 17.72 -6.64 -44.17
C ASN A 111 17.76 -6.82 -42.64
N PRO A 112 18.29 -7.96 -42.15
CA PRO A 112 18.35 -8.27 -40.72
C PRO A 112 19.06 -7.22 -39.85
N GLU A 113 20.09 -6.55 -40.38
CA GLU A 113 20.84 -5.52 -39.66
C GLU A 113 20.03 -4.24 -39.50
N LEU A 114 19.32 -3.82 -40.56
CA LEU A 114 18.40 -2.69 -40.48
C LEU A 114 17.26 -2.98 -39.51
N TYR A 115 16.67 -4.18 -39.56
CA TYR A 115 15.63 -4.59 -38.62
C TYR A 115 16.11 -4.52 -37.17
N LYS A 116 17.33 -5.02 -36.90
CA LYS A 116 17.96 -4.97 -35.58
C LYS A 116 18.10 -3.54 -35.06
N ILE A 117 18.61 -2.62 -35.88
CA ILE A 117 18.75 -1.19 -35.51
C ILE A 117 17.39 -0.58 -35.12
N TYR A 118 16.33 -0.86 -35.87
CA TYR A 118 14.99 -0.32 -35.56
C TYR A 118 14.35 -0.97 -34.34
N ARG A 119 14.57 -2.27 -34.15
CA ARG A 119 14.18 -2.97 -32.93
C ARG A 119 14.84 -2.35 -31.71
N ASP A 120 16.16 -2.14 -31.74
CA ASP A 120 16.91 -1.54 -30.63
C ASP A 120 16.45 -0.10 -30.35
N SER A 121 16.22 0.71 -31.39
CA SER A 121 15.64 2.05 -31.22
C SER A 121 14.23 2.02 -30.62
N THR A 122 13.44 1.00 -30.91
CA THR A 122 12.09 0.82 -30.35
C THR A 122 12.16 0.47 -28.87
N ILE A 123 13.07 -0.44 -28.50
CA ILE A 123 13.35 -0.81 -27.11
C ILE A 123 13.75 0.45 -26.32
N GLU A 124 14.65 1.28 -26.82
CA GLU A 124 15.06 2.52 -26.15
C GLU A 124 13.92 3.53 -25.95
N ILE A 125 13.01 3.66 -26.93
CA ILE A 125 11.83 4.53 -26.78
C ILE A 125 10.88 3.99 -25.71
N LEU A 126 10.64 2.68 -25.68
CA LEU A 126 9.82 2.05 -24.66
C LEU A 126 10.46 2.20 -23.28
N MET A 127 11.78 1.98 -23.18
CA MET A 127 12.54 2.18 -21.93
C MET A 127 12.47 3.61 -21.41
N LYS A 128 12.54 4.62 -22.28
CA LYS A 128 12.36 6.03 -21.86
C LYS A 128 10.98 6.28 -21.22
N LYS A 129 9.93 5.62 -21.72
CA LYS A 129 8.59 5.71 -21.10
C LYS A 129 8.56 5.02 -19.74
N GLU A 130 9.16 3.84 -19.62
CA GLU A 130 9.27 3.12 -18.35
C GLU A 130 10.07 3.94 -17.32
N MET A 131 11.21 4.53 -17.72
CA MET A 131 11.98 5.45 -16.88
C MET A 131 11.13 6.60 -16.35
N HIS A 132 10.34 7.24 -17.21
CA HIS A 132 9.45 8.30 -16.79
C HIS A 132 8.36 7.80 -15.82
N TYR A 133 7.79 6.62 -16.11
CA TYR A 133 6.75 6.01 -15.28
C TYR A 133 7.24 5.64 -13.88
N PHE A 134 8.47 5.16 -13.74
CA PHE A 134 9.05 4.77 -12.46
C PHE A 134 9.76 5.90 -11.72
N LYS A 135 9.99 7.06 -12.35
CA LYS A 135 10.92 8.12 -11.88
C LYS A 135 10.68 8.58 -10.44
N ASP A 136 9.46 8.50 -9.92
CA ASP A 136 9.13 8.92 -8.56
C ASP A 136 8.11 7.98 -7.90
N LYS A 137 8.06 6.71 -8.36
CA LYS A 137 7.10 5.74 -7.81
C LYS A 137 7.68 4.98 -6.63
N ILE A 138 7.11 5.24 -5.47
CA ILE A 138 7.36 4.45 -4.28
C ILE A 138 6.54 3.15 -4.37
N PRO A 139 7.15 1.98 -4.18
CA PRO A 139 6.42 0.72 -4.18
C PRO A 139 5.36 0.71 -3.08
N PHE A 140 4.08 0.72 -3.47
CA PHE A 140 2.95 0.66 -2.54
C PHE A 140 3.08 -0.50 -1.55
N GLY A 141 3.45 -1.68 -2.06
CA GLY A 141 3.66 -2.86 -1.23
C GLY A 141 4.69 -2.61 -0.14
N SER A 142 5.83 -1.99 -0.50
CA SER A 142 6.92 -1.63 0.41
C SER A 142 6.42 -0.74 1.53
N VAL A 143 5.83 0.41 1.17
CA VAL A 143 5.25 1.34 2.14
C VAL A 143 4.25 0.65 3.07
N TRP A 144 3.40 -0.23 2.53
CA TRP A 144 2.42 -0.96 3.31
C TRP A 144 3.10 -1.91 4.31
N ILE A 145 3.99 -2.83 3.90
CA ILE A 145 4.66 -3.75 4.83
C ILE A 145 5.49 -2.99 5.87
N HIS A 146 6.22 -1.96 5.45
CA HIS A 146 7.04 -1.17 6.36
C HIS A 146 6.22 -0.44 7.43
N SER A 147 5.02 0.02 7.09
CA SER A 147 4.10 0.58 8.07
C SER A 147 3.46 -0.47 9.01
N GLN A 148 3.46 -1.76 8.64
CA GLN A 148 3.09 -2.85 9.55
C GLN A 148 4.23 -3.22 10.50
N LEU A 149 5.46 -3.22 10.00
CA LEU A 149 6.67 -3.51 10.77
C LEU A 149 7.11 -2.35 11.68
N LYS A 150 6.72 -1.11 11.39
CA LYS A 150 6.93 0.05 12.27
C LYS A 150 8.39 0.26 12.74
N TYR A 151 9.37 0.04 11.85
CA TYR A 151 10.75 0.43 12.13
C TYR A 151 10.90 1.96 12.13
N PRO A 152 11.75 2.56 12.99
CA PRO A 152 12.05 3.99 12.94
C PRO A 152 12.51 4.47 11.56
N GLU A 153 13.39 3.71 10.91
CA GLU A 153 13.91 4.01 9.58
C GLU A 153 12.79 3.99 8.51
N SER A 154 11.79 3.13 8.70
CA SER A 154 10.59 3.12 7.85
C SER A 154 9.77 4.38 8.02
N TYR A 155 9.57 4.83 9.27
CA TYR A 155 8.86 6.07 9.56
C TYR A 155 9.57 7.26 8.92
N ASP A 156 10.88 7.40 9.16
CA ASP A 156 11.69 8.50 8.62
C ASP A 156 11.61 8.56 7.09
N PHE A 157 11.73 7.39 6.44
CA PHE A 157 11.58 7.28 4.98
C PHE A 157 10.19 7.71 4.51
N VAL A 158 9.13 7.14 5.08
CA VAL A 158 7.74 7.42 4.68
C VAL A 158 7.41 8.90 4.89
N LYS A 159 7.81 9.48 6.03
CA LYS A 159 7.57 10.89 6.35
C LYS A 159 8.32 11.81 5.39
N LYS A 160 9.59 11.54 5.13
CA LYS A 160 10.41 12.30 4.19
C LYS A 160 9.79 12.31 2.79
N GLU A 161 9.42 11.15 2.27
CA GLU A 161 8.85 11.06 0.93
C GLU A 161 7.45 11.68 0.86
N TRP A 162 6.64 11.57 1.92
CA TRP A 162 5.32 12.24 1.96
C TRP A 162 5.46 13.76 1.91
N ILE A 163 6.44 14.31 2.63
CA ILE A 163 6.75 15.75 2.57
C ILE A 163 7.23 16.15 1.18
N LYS A 164 8.13 15.36 0.57
CA LYS A 164 8.66 15.60 -0.78
C LYS A 164 7.56 15.59 -1.85
N ASP A 165 6.56 14.73 -1.71
CA ASP A 165 5.41 14.62 -2.62
C ASP A 165 4.33 15.71 -2.40
N GLY A 166 4.59 16.70 -1.52
CA GLY A 166 3.65 17.78 -1.23
C GLY A 166 2.51 17.39 -0.31
N ARG A 167 2.69 16.32 0.50
CA ARG A 167 1.75 15.85 1.53
C ARG A 167 0.36 15.45 1.01
N PRO A 168 0.25 14.62 -0.04
CA PRO A 168 -1.06 14.24 -0.57
C PRO A 168 -1.82 13.36 0.44
N ILE A 169 -3.10 13.67 0.63
CA ILE A 169 -4.01 12.98 1.57
C ILE A 169 -4.63 11.71 0.99
N SER A 170 -4.60 11.53 -0.34
CA SER A 170 -5.17 10.38 -1.04
C SER A 170 -4.18 9.27 -1.33
N GLY A 171 -2.90 9.45 -0.92
CA GLY A 171 -1.79 8.56 -1.25
C GLY A 171 -1.53 7.49 -0.20
N SER A 172 -0.76 6.47 -0.58
CA SER A 172 -0.36 5.38 0.32
C SER A 172 0.57 5.79 1.44
N LEU A 173 1.36 6.86 1.22
CA LEU A 173 2.22 7.42 2.25
C LEU A 173 1.40 8.01 3.41
N PHE A 174 0.32 8.74 3.11
CA PHE A 174 -0.59 9.23 4.14
C PHE A 174 -1.21 8.08 4.94
N GLN A 175 -1.65 7.01 4.27
CA GLN A 175 -2.18 5.82 4.93
C GLN A 175 -1.13 5.10 5.80
N ALA A 176 0.13 5.07 5.36
CA ALA A 176 1.21 4.53 6.18
C ALA A 176 1.48 5.40 7.41
N LEU A 177 1.49 6.73 7.27
CA LEU A 177 1.64 7.66 8.39
C LEU A 177 0.50 7.54 9.41
N LEU A 178 -0.74 7.39 8.94
CA LEU A 178 -1.87 7.06 9.80
C LEU A 178 -1.62 5.76 10.58
N ARG A 179 -1.16 4.69 9.92
CA ARG A 179 -0.84 3.41 10.59
C ARG A 179 0.31 3.54 11.60
N LEU A 180 1.22 4.47 11.34
CA LEU A 180 2.35 4.82 12.20
C LEU A 180 2.02 5.89 13.25
N ASN A 181 0.74 6.22 13.46
CA ASN A 181 0.29 7.23 14.43
C ASN A 181 1.03 8.58 14.31
N ASP A 182 1.36 9.01 13.09
CA ASP A 182 1.99 10.31 12.86
C ASP A 182 1.03 11.45 13.25
N ALA A 183 1.45 12.34 14.15
CA ALA A 183 0.59 13.38 14.71
C ALA A 183 -0.03 14.29 13.64
N GLU A 184 0.77 14.71 12.65
CA GLU A 184 0.29 15.59 11.58
C GLU A 184 -0.73 14.88 10.68
N ALA A 185 -0.49 13.61 10.34
CA ALA A 185 -1.45 12.83 9.55
C ALA A 185 -2.77 12.62 10.32
N LEU A 186 -2.70 12.39 11.64
CA LEU A 186 -3.88 12.26 12.49
C LEU A 186 -4.66 13.57 12.58
N GLU A 187 -4.01 14.72 12.70
CA GLU A 187 -4.67 16.04 12.69
C GLU A 187 -5.41 16.30 11.38
N ILE A 188 -4.79 15.97 10.24
CA ILE A 188 -5.43 16.08 8.92
C ILE A 188 -6.66 15.17 8.85
N PHE A 189 -6.53 13.91 9.29
CA PHE A 189 -7.64 12.96 9.32
C PHE A 189 -8.78 13.45 10.22
N ASP A 190 -8.48 13.97 11.40
CA ASP A 190 -9.49 14.51 12.32
C ASP A 190 -10.24 15.68 11.68
N SER A 191 -9.52 16.60 11.02
CA SER A 191 -10.14 17.72 10.29
C SER A 191 -11.03 17.25 9.14
N GLN A 192 -10.64 16.19 8.43
CA GLN A 192 -11.47 15.57 7.39
C GLN A 192 -12.78 15.01 7.98
N ILE A 193 -12.70 14.28 9.10
CA ILE A 193 -13.87 13.74 9.79
C ILE A 193 -14.78 14.88 10.26
N ASP A 194 -14.23 15.91 10.90
CA ASP A 194 -15.00 17.04 11.42
C ASP A 194 -15.72 17.79 10.30
N LYS A 195 -15.03 18.04 9.19
CA LYS A 195 -15.63 18.67 7.99
C LYS A 195 -16.78 17.81 7.45
N PHE A 196 -16.58 16.49 7.35
CA PHE A 196 -17.58 15.57 6.80
C PHE A 196 -18.80 15.41 7.71
N VAL A 197 -18.60 15.34 9.02
CA VAL A 197 -19.69 15.31 10.02
C VAL A 197 -20.47 16.62 9.99
N LYS A 198 -19.77 17.77 9.95
CA LYS A 198 -20.40 19.09 9.89
C LYS A 198 -21.24 19.29 8.63
N SER A 199 -20.81 18.75 7.49
CA SER A 199 -21.60 18.76 6.25
C SER A 199 -22.64 17.64 6.17
N ASN A 200 -22.84 16.86 7.26
CA ASN A 200 -23.68 15.67 7.29
C ASN A 200 -23.44 14.72 6.10
N GLY A 201 -22.19 14.62 5.64
CA GLY A 201 -21.79 13.71 4.57
C GLY A 201 -21.92 14.22 3.14
N ASP A 202 -22.13 15.53 2.92
CA ASP A 202 -22.38 16.09 1.58
C ASP A 202 -21.14 16.15 0.64
N ASP A 203 -19.96 15.73 1.10
CA ASP A 203 -18.72 15.73 0.29
C ASP A 203 -18.35 14.29 -0.13
N GLN A 204 -18.71 13.91 -1.37
CA GLN A 204 -18.50 12.55 -1.87
C GLN A 204 -17.02 12.15 -1.94
N LEU A 205 -16.13 13.07 -2.34
CA LEU A 205 -14.70 12.80 -2.40
C LEU A 205 -14.16 12.53 -1.00
N LEU A 206 -14.60 13.31 -0.01
CA LEU A 206 -14.23 13.12 1.38
C LEU A 206 -14.78 11.81 1.95
N MET A 207 -16.00 11.42 1.59
CA MET A 207 -16.58 10.11 1.96
C MET A 207 -15.72 8.95 1.46
N GLU A 208 -15.25 9.00 0.21
CA GLU A 208 -14.37 7.97 -0.36
C GLU A 208 -13.02 7.91 0.35
N GLN A 209 -12.43 9.06 0.64
CA GLN A 209 -11.17 9.17 1.38
C GLN A 209 -11.30 8.61 2.79
N ILE A 210 -12.31 9.04 3.55
CA ILE A 210 -12.60 8.56 4.90
C ILE A 210 -12.86 7.05 4.88
N SER A 211 -13.64 6.54 3.93
CA SER A 211 -13.91 5.10 3.77
C SER A 211 -12.64 4.27 3.57
N ARG A 212 -11.65 4.81 2.85
CA ARG A 212 -10.35 4.15 2.65
C ARG A 212 -9.49 4.22 3.91
N ASN A 213 -9.45 5.38 4.56
CA ASN A 213 -8.58 5.63 5.71
C ASN A 213 -9.08 4.95 7.00
N MET A 214 -10.39 4.83 7.18
CA MET A 214 -10.96 4.09 8.33
C MET A 214 -10.57 2.61 8.35
N ARG A 215 -10.19 2.03 7.20
CA ARG A 215 -9.68 0.65 7.13
C ARG A 215 -8.32 0.47 7.82
N ILE A 216 -7.69 1.56 8.21
CA ILE A 216 -6.44 1.57 8.96
C ILE A 216 -6.82 1.46 10.44
N THR A 217 -6.66 0.26 10.98
CA THR A 217 -7.03 0.00 12.37
C THR A 217 -5.91 0.42 13.32
N ASN A 218 -6.05 1.61 13.90
CA ASN A 218 -5.31 2.03 15.10
C ASN A 218 -6.31 2.59 16.13
N SER A 219 -5.84 2.78 17.37
CA SER A 219 -6.70 3.23 18.47
C SER A 219 -7.36 4.58 18.20
N HIS A 220 -6.62 5.55 17.65
CA HIS A 220 -7.10 6.90 17.36
C HIS A 220 -8.20 6.90 16.29
N ILE A 221 -7.95 6.24 15.16
CA ILE A 221 -8.86 6.16 14.02
C ILE A 221 -10.16 5.47 14.41
N LEU A 222 -10.09 4.38 15.20
CA LEU A 222 -11.29 3.70 15.68
C LEU A 222 -12.17 4.62 16.53
N VAL A 223 -11.55 5.38 17.45
CA VAL A 223 -12.28 6.32 18.30
C VAL A 223 -12.85 7.47 17.47
N LYS A 224 -12.06 8.07 16.58
CA LYS A 224 -12.50 9.18 15.75
C LYS A 224 -13.61 8.79 14.77
N ALA A 225 -13.56 7.58 14.23
CA ALA A 225 -14.60 7.05 13.34
C ALA A 225 -15.98 6.93 14.03
N LEU A 226 -16.07 6.94 15.37
CA LEU A 226 -17.36 7.00 16.06
C LEU A 226 -18.15 8.27 15.77
N ASP A 227 -17.48 9.39 15.45
CA ASP A 227 -18.14 10.65 15.11
C ASP A 227 -19.01 10.51 13.86
N LEU A 228 -18.59 9.64 12.92
CA LEU A 228 -19.28 9.36 11.67
C LEU A 228 -20.59 8.58 11.86
N LEU A 229 -20.81 7.97 13.02
CA LEU A 229 -22.07 7.29 13.32
C LEU A 229 -23.27 8.24 13.23
N SER A 230 -23.04 9.54 13.43
CA SER A 230 -24.06 10.59 13.33
C SER A 230 -24.51 10.89 11.89
N VAL A 231 -23.66 10.60 10.89
CA VAL A 231 -23.88 10.97 9.48
C VAL A 231 -25.05 10.17 8.89
N SER A 232 -26.05 10.88 8.38
CA SER A 232 -27.26 10.28 7.80
C SER A 232 -27.24 10.19 6.28
N ARG A 233 -26.29 10.86 5.60
CA ARG A 233 -26.18 10.82 4.13
C ARG A 233 -26.11 9.36 3.65
N PRO A 234 -26.90 8.97 2.65
CA PRO A 234 -26.78 7.66 2.04
C PRO A 234 -25.41 7.51 1.37
N LYS A 235 -24.74 6.39 1.60
CA LYS A 235 -23.61 5.97 0.79
C LYS A 235 -24.18 5.41 -0.53
N PRO A 236 -23.79 5.91 -1.70
CA PRO A 236 -24.08 5.24 -2.96
C PRO A 236 -23.30 3.92 -2.96
N ILE A 237 -24.04 2.82 -2.80
CA ILE A 237 -23.55 1.48 -3.12
C ILE A 237 -24.26 1.15 -4.44
N THR A 238 -23.53 0.54 -5.37
CA THR A 238 -23.99 0.19 -6.73
C THR A 238 -25.48 -0.16 -6.81
N ASP A 239 -26.17 0.38 -7.83
CA ASP A 239 -27.56 0.22 -8.24
C ASP A 239 -28.44 -0.69 -7.35
N ASN A 240 -29.16 -0.06 -6.42
CA ASN A 240 -30.38 -0.49 -5.70
C ASN A 240 -30.33 -0.58 -4.17
N TYR A 241 -29.20 -0.32 -3.50
CA TYR A 241 -29.18 -0.21 -2.04
C TYR A 241 -28.36 1.00 -1.58
N SER A 242 -29.04 1.98 -0.97
CA SER A 242 -28.35 3.08 -0.28
C SER A 242 -28.61 2.93 1.22
N GLU A 243 -27.56 2.58 1.98
CA GLU A 243 -27.61 2.65 3.44
C GLU A 243 -27.01 3.98 3.92
N PRO A 244 -27.53 4.58 5.00
CA PRO A 244 -26.89 5.74 5.63
C PRO A 244 -25.44 5.43 5.97
N PHE A 245 -24.53 6.36 5.68
CA PHE A 245 -23.10 6.19 5.87
C PHE A 245 -22.74 5.83 7.32
N GLY A 246 -23.40 6.43 8.31
CA GLY A 246 -23.22 6.07 9.71
C GLY A 246 -23.57 4.61 10.05
N CYS A 247 -24.47 3.97 9.29
CA CYS A 247 -24.78 2.54 9.44
C CYS A 247 -23.71 1.65 8.78
N PHE A 248 -23.19 2.05 7.61
CA PHE A 248 -22.00 1.41 7.02
C PHE A 248 -20.81 1.43 8.01
N VAL A 249 -20.53 2.59 8.60
CA VAL A 249 -19.46 2.76 9.60
C VAL A 249 -19.69 1.88 10.82
N ALA A 250 -20.92 1.83 11.34
CA ALA A 250 -21.27 1.00 12.49
C ALA A 250 -20.95 -0.49 12.27
N ARG A 251 -21.28 -1.03 11.09
CA ARG A 251 -20.99 -2.42 10.73
C ARG A 251 -19.48 -2.67 10.71
N TYR A 252 -18.74 -1.79 10.02
CA TYR A 252 -17.29 -1.89 9.93
C TYR A 252 -16.61 -1.83 11.31
N LEU A 253 -17.00 -0.88 12.16
CA LEU A 253 -16.41 -0.73 13.49
C LEU A 253 -16.64 -1.95 14.38
N ILE A 254 -17.79 -2.59 14.23
CA ILE A 254 -18.10 -3.83 14.95
C ILE A 254 -17.32 -5.01 14.41
N GLU A 255 -17.24 -5.19 13.08
CA GLU A 255 -16.44 -6.25 12.46
C GLU A 255 -14.98 -6.23 12.96
N VAL A 256 -14.44 -5.03 13.19
CA VAL A 256 -13.09 -4.84 13.70
C VAL A 256 -12.98 -5.02 15.23
N ALA A 257 -13.99 -4.58 15.98
CA ALA A 257 -13.91 -4.52 17.44
C ALA A 257 -14.43 -5.78 18.15
N ASP A 258 -15.41 -6.46 17.56
CA ASP A 258 -16.07 -7.66 18.09
C ASP A 258 -16.71 -8.44 16.93
N PRO A 259 -15.94 -9.30 16.23
CA PRO A 259 -16.42 -10.07 15.07
C PRO A 259 -17.62 -10.98 15.39
N ASP A 260 -17.76 -11.40 16.65
CA ASP A 260 -18.87 -12.25 17.11
C ASP A 260 -20.16 -11.44 17.30
N PHE A 261 -20.07 -10.12 17.40
CA PHE A 261 -21.23 -9.24 17.49
C PHE A 261 -21.86 -9.02 16.11
N ASN A 262 -22.75 -9.92 15.72
CA ASN A 262 -23.36 -9.86 14.39
C ASN A 262 -24.35 -8.67 14.25
N LEU A 263 -23.96 -7.71 13.40
CA LEU A 263 -24.82 -6.64 12.90
C LEU A 263 -25.27 -6.82 11.44
N SER A 264 -24.70 -7.76 10.68
CA SER A 264 -24.85 -7.85 9.22
C SER A 264 -26.32 -7.91 8.76
N GLU A 265 -27.18 -8.58 9.53
CA GLU A 265 -28.61 -8.75 9.21
C GLU A 265 -29.51 -7.67 9.84
N ARG A 266 -28.97 -6.79 10.70
CA ARG A 266 -29.78 -5.77 11.38
C ARG A 266 -30.05 -4.58 10.47
N ASP A 267 -31.27 -4.06 10.50
CA ASP A 267 -31.63 -2.84 9.80
C ASP A 267 -30.98 -1.59 10.45
N CYS A 268 -30.89 -0.51 9.68
CA CYS A 268 -30.23 0.72 10.14
C CYS A 268 -30.96 1.40 11.32
N GLY A 269 -32.28 1.21 11.46
CA GLY A 269 -33.03 1.68 12.63
C GLY A 269 -32.61 0.97 13.91
N THR A 270 -32.40 -0.34 13.84
CA THR A 270 -31.85 -1.15 14.94
C THR A 270 -30.41 -0.76 15.26
N ILE A 271 -29.55 -0.57 14.25
CA ILE A 271 -28.16 -0.12 14.42
C ILE A 271 -28.09 1.24 15.12
N LYS A 272 -28.98 2.18 14.79
CA LYS A 272 -29.06 3.49 15.45
C LYS A 272 -29.32 3.38 16.95
N LYS A 273 -30.16 2.42 17.39
CA LYS A 273 -30.44 2.18 18.82
C LYS A 273 -29.24 1.59 19.55
N GLU A 274 -28.40 0.83 18.86
CA GLU A 274 -27.19 0.20 19.42
C GLU A 274 -25.96 1.12 19.47
N ARG A 275 -26.02 2.35 18.94
CA ARG A 275 -24.85 3.28 18.85
C ARG A 275 -24.06 3.41 20.15
N LYS A 276 -24.74 3.49 21.30
CA LYS A 276 -24.06 3.57 22.62
C LYS A 276 -23.28 2.30 22.95
N ARG A 277 -23.85 1.13 22.65
CA ARG A 277 -23.21 -0.17 22.85
C ARG A 277 -22.01 -0.33 21.90
N ILE A 278 -22.19 0.02 20.63
CA ILE A 278 -21.14 0.02 19.61
C ILE A 278 -19.97 0.89 20.07
N ALA A 279 -20.24 2.14 20.50
CA ALA A 279 -19.20 3.03 21.00
C ALA A 279 -18.44 2.45 22.20
N LYS A 280 -19.12 1.75 23.11
CA LYS A 280 -18.47 1.08 24.26
C LYS A 280 -17.54 -0.06 23.80
N ILE A 281 -17.98 -0.89 22.87
CA ILE A 281 -17.18 -2.00 22.32
C ILE A 281 -15.94 -1.45 21.60
N VAL A 282 -16.13 -0.47 20.72
CA VAL A 282 -15.05 0.16 19.95
C VAL A 282 -14.02 0.82 20.86
N LYS A 283 -14.45 1.57 21.88
CA LYS A 283 -13.53 2.19 22.86
C LYS A 283 -12.71 1.15 23.61
N LYS A 284 -13.31 0.04 24.03
CA LYS A 284 -12.57 -1.07 24.66
C LYS A 284 -11.51 -1.66 23.72
N LYS A 285 -11.84 -1.89 22.45
CA LYS A 285 -10.85 -2.36 21.45
C LYS A 285 -9.74 -1.33 21.24
N ALA A 286 -10.09 -0.06 21.15
CA ALA A 286 -9.12 1.02 20.98
C ALA A 286 -8.16 1.12 22.18
N GLU A 287 -8.62 0.87 23.42
CA GLU A 287 -7.75 0.80 24.60
C GLU A 287 -6.72 -0.34 24.50
N THR A 288 -7.13 -1.52 24.03
CA THR A 288 -6.21 -2.64 23.78
C THR A 288 -5.16 -2.27 22.73
N LEU A 289 -5.60 -1.73 21.59
CA LEU A 289 -4.70 -1.27 20.54
C LEU A 289 -3.77 -0.15 21.03
N LYS A 290 -4.26 0.77 21.86
CA LYS A 290 -3.45 1.86 22.42
C LYS A 290 -2.33 1.34 23.32
N ALA A 291 -2.58 0.27 24.08
CA ALA A 291 -1.56 -0.36 24.91
C ALA A 291 -0.47 -1.00 24.04
N GLU A 292 -0.86 -1.75 23.01
CA GLU A 292 0.07 -2.27 21.98
C GLU A 292 0.80 -1.12 21.28
N GLU A 293 0.11 0.00 21.07
CA GLU A 293 0.65 1.15 20.37
C GLU A 293 1.74 1.88 21.13
N ASN A 294 1.47 2.14 22.40
CA ASN A 294 2.44 2.74 23.31
C ASN A 294 3.69 1.85 23.44
N LEU A 295 3.50 0.52 23.48
CA LEU A 295 4.62 -0.41 23.56
C LEU A 295 5.58 -0.28 22.36
N TRP A 296 5.05 -0.08 21.15
CA TRP A 296 5.93 0.14 19.99
C TRP A 296 6.41 1.59 19.87
N MET A 297 5.59 2.60 20.18
CA MET A 297 6.01 4.01 20.12
C MET A 297 7.15 4.32 21.09
N GLN A 298 7.22 3.66 22.25
CA GLN A 298 8.36 3.78 23.17
C GLN A 298 9.67 3.25 22.59
N ASN A 299 9.60 2.34 21.62
CA ASN A 299 10.76 1.76 20.93
C ASN A 299 11.14 2.52 19.65
N ILE A 300 10.24 3.36 19.13
CA ILE A 300 10.59 4.36 18.12
C ILE A 300 11.10 5.57 18.87
N LYS A 301 12.43 5.75 18.90
CA LYS A 301 13.00 7.06 19.22
C LYS A 301 12.53 8.02 18.13
N TYR A 302 11.40 8.68 18.35
CA TYR A 302 10.99 9.81 17.53
C TYR A 302 12.15 10.81 17.57
N ILE A 303 12.77 11.03 16.41
CA ILE A 303 13.59 12.21 16.22
C ILE A 303 12.60 13.36 16.24
N ASP A 304 12.43 13.97 17.42
CA ASP A 304 11.64 15.18 17.58
C ASP A 304 12.15 16.20 16.55
N SER A 305 11.25 16.58 15.64
CA SER A 305 11.44 17.45 14.48
C SER A 305 12.00 18.85 14.79
N LYS A 306 12.41 19.11 16.03
CA LYS A 306 13.06 20.35 16.45
C LYS A 306 14.58 20.33 16.43
N ASN A 307 15.25 19.18 16.25
CA ASN A 307 16.71 19.14 16.11
C ASN A 307 17.16 18.09 15.10
N ILE A 308 17.20 18.47 13.82
CA ILE A 308 17.93 17.72 12.80
C ILE A 308 19.43 17.98 13.02
N ILE A 309 20.12 17.04 13.68
CA ILE A 309 21.58 16.95 13.59
C ILE A 309 21.88 16.02 12.43
N TYR A 310 22.40 16.59 11.34
CA TYR A 310 22.97 15.83 10.23
C TYR A 310 24.22 15.08 10.73
N PHE A 311 24.18 13.75 10.76
CA PHE A 311 25.41 12.98 10.69
C PHE A 311 25.75 12.77 9.21
N LYS A 312 26.82 13.45 8.77
CA LYS A 312 27.59 13.04 7.59
C LYS A 312 28.20 11.67 7.88
N PHE A 313 27.91 10.69 7.02
CA PHE A 313 28.86 9.63 6.72
C PHE A 313 29.38 9.84 5.31
#